data_AF-A0A9N8MVB4-F1
#
_entry.id   AF-A0A9N8MVB4-F1
#
_cell.length_a   1.000
_cell.length_b   1.000
_cell.length_c   1.000
_cell.angle_alpha   90.00
_cell.angle_beta   90.00
_cell.angle_gamma   90.00
#
_symmetry.space_group_name_H-M   'P 1'
#
loop_
_entity.id
_entity.type
_entity.pdbx_description
1 polymer ?
#
loop_
_entity_poly.entity_id
_entity_poly.type
_entity_poly.pdbx_seq_one_letter_code
_entity_poly.pdbx_strand_id
1 'polypeptide(L)'
;MLRLFSRLARVVAVGALASVAHAQAAAGTPAGPSVALFYGANPPVEQLSAFDVVVVEPDAKFDPRAHAKTHPAWFAYVSVGEVNAHRSYFSAMPSAWLSGENAAWASKVVDQTAPGWPAFFVDKVIAPLWKRGYRGFFLDTLDSYQLIAKTDAARAAQEAGLVNVIRAIKARYPKAKLIFNRGFEVLPKVHDLAYVVAFESLYRGWDAGKQRYTEVPQADRDWLLIQVATIREKYRLPVLAIDYCPPADDACGPATAARISEAGLVPYVTDGGLATVGVGPASPSD
;
A
#
# COMPACT_ATOMS: atom_id res chain seq x y z
N MET A 1 -30.15 73.52 -29.88
CA MET A 1 -30.07 72.06 -30.05
C MET A 1 -29.40 71.50 -28.80
N LEU A 2 -30.18 71.02 -27.82
CA LEU A 2 -30.32 69.59 -27.46
C LEU A 2 -28.95 68.93 -27.17
N ARG A 3 -28.57 68.39 -26.00
CA ARG A 3 -29.20 67.83 -24.78
C ARG A 3 -28.11 67.84 -23.66
N LEU A 4 -28.42 68.19 -22.40
CA LEU A 4 -28.56 67.30 -21.20
C LEU A 4 -27.42 66.27 -21.04
N PHE A 5 -26.67 66.08 -19.95
CA PHE A 5 -26.88 66.07 -18.48
C PHE A 5 -25.50 66.30 -17.78
N SER A 6 -25.31 67.17 -16.78
CA SER A 6 -25.51 67.03 -15.31
C SER A 6 -24.93 65.79 -14.59
N ARG A 7 -24.04 66.09 -13.60
CA ARG A 7 -23.70 65.35 -12.35
C ARG A 7 -22.61 64.26 -12.46
N LEU A 8 -21.70 64.01 -11.51
CA LEU A 8 -21.53 64.41 -10.11
C LEU A 8 -20.04 64.19 -9.73
N ALA A 9 -19.50 64.99 -8.82
CA ALA A 9 -18.22 64.73 -8.16
C ALA A 9 -18.36 63.61 -7.11
N ARG A 10 -17.30 62.78 -6.91
CA ARG A 10 -16.46 62.72 -5.68
C ARG A 10 -15.85 61.33 -5.40
N VAL A 11 -14.63 61.42 -4.87
CA VAL A 11 -13.93 60.51 -3.93
C VAL A 11 -13.23 59.29 -4.54
N VAL A 12 -11.90 59.43 -4.55
CA VAL A 12 -10.90 58.37 -4.66
C VAL A 12 -10.97 57.51 -3.39
N ALA A 13 -11.31 56.23 -3.55
CA ALA A 13 -11.11 55.21 -2.52
C ALA A 13 -10.01 54.26 -3.01
N VAL A 14 -8.83 54.39 -2.40
CA VAL A 14 -7.77 53.39 -2.47
C VAL A 14 -8.15 52.29 -1.49
N GLY A 15 -8.42 51.09 -1.99
CA GLY A 15 -8.69 49.90 -1.20
C GLY A 15 -8.15 48.68 -1.94
N ALA A 16 -7.05 48.12 -1.45
CA ALA A 16 -6.40 46.95 -1.99
C ALA A 16 -7.33 45.73 -1.90
N LEU A 17 -7.73 45.17 -3.05
CA LEU A 17 -8.27 43.82 -3.11
C LEU A 17 -7.12 42.88 -3.46
N ALA A 18 -6.72 42.14 -2.43
CA ALA A 18 -5.75 41.07 -2.48
C ALA A 18 -6.13 40.01 -3.52
N SER A 19 -5.20 39.80 -4.45
CA SER A 19 -4.81 38.53 -5.06
C SER A 19 -5.81 37.38 -4.95
N VAL A 20 -6.65 37.21 -5.98
CA VAL A 20 -7.31 35.92 -6.24
C VAL A 20 -6.28 35.02 -6.92
N ALA A 21 -5.43 34.41 -6.11
CA ALA A 21 -4.55 33.33 -6.55
C ALA A 21 -4.56 32.27 -5.45
N HIS A 22 -5.08 31.09 -5.78
CA HIS A 22 -4.57 29.75 -5.44
C HIS A 22 -5.72 28.73 -5.49
N ALA A 23 -6.07 28.34 -6.71
CA ALA A 23 -6.56 27.01 -7.00
C ALA A 23 -6.13 26.65 -8.42
N GLN A 24 -4.82 26.71 -8.68
CA GLN A 24 -4.28 25.84 -9.72
C GLN A 24 -4.37 24.43 -9.14
N ALA A 25 -5.34 23.67 -9.64
CA ALA A 25 -5.38 22.23 -9.49
C ALA A 25 -3.96 21.72 -9.72
N ALA A 26 -3.40 21.04 -8.72
CA ALA A 26 -2.09 20.43 -8.85
C ALA A 26 -2.14 19.51 -10.06
N ALA A 27 -1.42 19.88 -11.12
CA ALA A 27 -1.16 19.00 -12.25
C ALA A 27 -0.52 17.73 -11.67
N GLY A 28 -1.32 16.67 -11.64
CA GLY A 28 -1.10 15.52 -10.77
C GLY A 28 0.25 14.87 -11.00
N THR A 29 0.99 14.64 -9.91
CA THR A 29 1.98 13.56 -9.85
C THR A 29 1.35 12.30 -10.44
N PRO A 30 2.04 11.53 -11.32
CA PRO A 30 1.44 10.36 -11.94
C PRO A 30 0.81 9.46 -10.88
N ALA A 31 -0.45 9.07 -11.11
CA ALA A 31 -0.96 7.85 -10.49
C ALA A 31 0.08 6.77 -10.85
N GLY A 32 0.66 6.13 -9.84
CA GLY A 32 1.66 5.09 -10.05
C GLY A 32 1.13 3.92 -10.88
N PRO A 33 1.90 2.82 -10.99
CA PRO A 33 1.40 1.64 -11.70
C PRO A 33 0.05 1.21 -11.10
N SER A 34 -0.88 0.76 -11.95
CA SER A 34 -2.08 0.10 -11.45
C SER A 34 -1.67 -1.21 -10.76
N VAL A 35 -2.19 -1.45 -9.55
CA VAL A 35 -1.82 -2.61 -8.73
C VAL A 35 -3.08 -3.39 -8.36
N ALA A 36 -3.10 -4.68 -8.66
CA ALA A 36 -4.10 -5.61 -8.14
C ALA A 36 -3.51 -6.55 -7.09
N LEU A 37 -4.33 -6.94 -6.12
CA LEU A 37 -4.03 -7.98 -5.14
C LEU A 37 -5.05 -9.12 -5.30
N PHE A 38 -4.56 -10.35 -5.39
CA PHE A 38 -5.41 -11.54 -5.48
C PHE A 38 -4.82 -12.71 -4.69
N TYR A 39 -5.44 -13.08 -3.59
CA TYR A 39 -5.00 -14.16 -2.67
C TYR A 39 -5.86 -15.43 -2.76
N GLY A 40 -6.78 -15.49 -3.73
CA GLY A 40 -7.50 -16.72 -4.05
C GLY A 40 -6.57 -17.82 -4.62
N ALA A 41 -6.98 -19.08 -4.45
CA ALA A 41 -6.16 -20.24 -4.82
C ALA A 41 -5.86 -20.38 -6.33
N ASN A 42 -6.70 -19.80 -7.20
CA ASN A 42 -6.57 -19.86 -8.66
C ASN A 42 -6.64 -18.44 -9.25
N PRO A 43 -5.51 -17.74 -9.43
CA PRO A 43 -5.50 -16.40 -10.01
C PRO A 43 -6.09 -16.36 -11.44
N PRO A 44 -7.13 -15.54 -11.71
CA PRO A 44 -7.71 -15.40 -13.05
C PRO A 44 -6.82 -14.52 -13.92
N VAL A 45 -5.80 -15.13 -14.53
CA VAL A 45 -4.72 -14.44 -15.27
C VAL A 45 -5.21 -13.44 -16.31
N GLU A 46 -6.23 -13.80 -17.08
CA GLU A 46 -6.78 -12.93 -18.14
C GLU A 46 -7.34 -11.63 -17.56
N GLN A 47 -8.16 -11.70 -16.50
CA GLN A 47 -8.73 -10.52 -15.84
C GLN A 47 -7.65 -9.67 -15.17
N LEU A 48 -6.68 -10.33 -14.53
CA LEU A 48 -5.55 -9.68 -13.85
C LEU A 48 -4.56 -9.02 -14.83
N SER A 49 -4.61 -9.35 -16.13
CA SER A 49 -3.73 -8.76 -17.14
C SER A 49 -4.01 -7.28 -17.44
N ALA A 50 -5.13 -6.73 -16.94
CA ALA A 50 -5.48 -5.32 -17.08
C ALA A 50 -4.69 -4.37 -16.16
N PHE A 51 -3.85 -4.90 -15.26
CA PHE A 51 -3.09 -4.13 -14.27
C PHE A 51 -1.59 -4.14 -14.57
N ASP A 52 -0.84 -3.12 -14.15
CA ASP A 52 0.62 -3.09 -14.34
C ASP A 52 1.36 -4.03 -13.41
N VAL A 53 0.83 -4.20 -12.19
CA VAL A 53 1.38 -5.06 -11.15
C VAL A 53 0.26 -5.92 -10.57
N VAL A 54 0.54 -7.21 -10.38
CA VAL A 54 -0.38 -8.11 -9.68
C VAL A 54 0.36 -8.80 -8.55
N VAL A 55 -0.11 -8.60 -7.33
CA VAL A 55 0.37 -9.26 -6.12
C VAL A 55 -0.47 -10.51 -5.89
N VAL A 56 0.17 -11.67 -5.80
CA VAL A 56 -0.50 -12.94 -5.53
C VAL A 56 0.00 -13.60 -4.26
N GLU A 57 -0.85 -14.42 -3.64
CA GLU A 57 -0.45 -15.35 -2.59
C GLU A 57 0.51 -16.39 -3.21
N PRO A 58 1.79 -16.46 -2.78
CA PRO A 58 2.76 -17.37 -3.38
C PRO A 58 2.40 -18.84 -3.25
N ASP A 59 1.55 -19.26 -2.32
CA ASP A 59 1.10 -20.64 -2.17
C ASP A 59 -0.11 -20.99 -3.06
N ALA A 60 -0.62 -20.03 -3.87
CA ALA A 60 -1.64 -20.27 -4.88
C ALA A 60 -1.16 -21.21 -6.01
N LYS A 61 -2.10 -21.78 -6.76
CA LYS A 61 -1.84 -22.64 -7.93
C LYS A 61 -1.44 -21.80 -9.15
N PHE A 62 -0.32 -21.11 -9.03
CA PHE A 62 0.17 -20.14 -10.01
C PHE A 62 1.69 -20.19 -10.15
N ASP A 63 2.17 -20.18 -11.40
CA ASP A 63 3.60 -20.06 -11.73
C ASP A 63 3.83 -18.79 -12.58
N PRO A 64 4.47 -17.74 -12.04
CA PRO A 64 4.71 -16.52 -12.79
C PRO A 64 5.59 -16.75 -14.04
N ARG A 65 6.37 -17.84 -14.11
CA ARG A 65 7.17 -18.18 -15.30
C ARG A 65 6.33 -18.67 -16.47
N ALA A 66 5.17 -19.27 -16.22
CA ALA A 66 4.22 -19.62 -17.27
C ALA A 66 3.57 -18.38 -17.90
N HIS A 67 3.66 -17.23 -17.22
CA HIS A 67 3.10 -15.94 -17.62
C HIS A 67 4.20 -14.89 -17.76
N ALA A 68 5.40 -15.29 -18.19
CA ALA A 68 6.59 -14.45 -18.27
C ALA A 68 6.53 -13.32 -19.33
N LYS A 69 5.36 -13.08 -19.95
CA LYS A 69 5.13 -11.83 -20.70
C LYS A 69 5.39 -10.66 -19.75
N THR A 70 5.85 -9.54 -20.29
CA THR A 70 6.29 -8.39 -19.48
C THR A 70 5.17 -7.72 -18.68
N HIS A 71 3.90 -8.01 -19.00
CA HIS A 71 2.73 -7.39 -18.39
C HIS A 71 1.64 -8.46 -18.12
N PRO A 72 1.07 -8.51 -16.90
CA PRO A 72 1.39 -7.69 -15.74
C PRO A 72 2.71 -8.14 -15.08
N ALA A 73 3.34 -7.28 -14.28
CA ALA A 73 4.45 -7.69 -13.43
C ALA A 73 3.94 -8.47 -12.20
N TRP A 74 4.24 -9.76 -12.14
CA TRP A 74 3.83 -10.63 -11.02
C TRP A 74 4.71 -10.43 -9.78
N PHE A 75 4.06 -10.06 -8.67
CA PHE A 75 4.66 -9.86 -7.36
C PHE A 75 4.14 -10.92 -6.39
N ALA A 76 4.96 -11.32 -5.43
CA ALA A 76 4.55 -12.23 -4.37
C ALA A 76 4.25 -11.46 -3.08
N TYR A 77 3.14 -11.81 -2.42
CA TYR A 77 2.88 -11.42 -1.04
C TYR A 77 3.88 -12.09 -0.09
N VAL A 78 4.44 -11.31 0.84
CA VAL A 78 5.25 -11.82 1.95
C VAL A 78 4.98 -11.00 3.22
N SER A 79 4.70 -11.68 4.33
CA SER A 79 4.54 -11.04 5.65
C SER A 79 5.90 -10.97 6.36
N VAL A 80 6.33 -9.76 6.72
CA VAL A 80 7.64 -9.50 7.37
C VAL A 80 7.52 -9.46 8.89
N GLY A 81 6.48 -8.81 9.41
CA GLY A 81 6.22 -8.66 10.84
C GLY A 81 5.55 -9.86 11.48
N GLU A 82 4.93 -10.73 10.67
CA GLU A 82 4.17 -11.87 11.16
C GLU A 82 4.46 -13.15 10.37
N VAL A 83 4.04 -14.28 10.92
CA VAL A 83 4.06 -15.57 10.24
C VAL A 83 2.85 -16.41 10.62
N ASN A 84 2.23 -17.04 9.63
CA ASN A 84 1.20 -18.05 9.88
C ASN A 84 1.83 -19.45 9.93
N ALA A 85 1.31 -20.32 10.82
CA ALA A 85 1.79 -21.68 11.02
C ALA A 85 1.73 -22.57 9.77
N HIS A 86 0.89 -22.25 8.78
CA HIS A 86 0.82 -23.01 7.52
C HIS A 86 1.99 -22.72 6.56
N ARG A 87 2.79 -21.68 6.79
CA ARG A 87 3.92 -21.35 5.93
C ARG A 87 4.95 -22.47 5.97
N SER A 88 5.42 -22.90 4.79
CA SER A 88 6.39 -24.00 4.67
C SER A 88 7.70 -23.80 5.44
N TYR A 89 8.08 -22.54 5.70
CA TYR A 89 9.27 -22.18 6.47
C TYR A 89 9.02 -22.02 7.98
N PHE A 90 7.77 -22.12 8.46
CA PHE A 90 7.42 -21.87 9.86
C PHE A 90 8.18 -22.79 10.83
N SER A 91 8.26 -24.09 10.54
CA SER A 91 8.94 -25.07 11.39
C SER A 91 10.46 -24.87 11.48
N ALA A 92 11.05 -24.07 10.58
CA ALA A 92 12.47 -23.73 10.61
C ALA A 92 12.77 -22.47 11.46
N MET A 93 11.73 -21.75 11.92
CA MET A 93 11.90 -20.55 12.73
C MET A 93 12.17 -20.93 14.19
N PRO A 94 13.19 -20.35 14.84
CA PRO A 94 13.36 -20.44 16.28
C PRO A 94 12.13 -19.91 17.02
N SER A 95 11.60 -20.67 17.96
CA SER A 95 10.42 -20.27 18.76
C SER A 95 10.64 -18.96 19.53
N ALA A 96 11.88 -18.68 19.93
CA ALA A 96 12.25 -17.43 20.59
C ALA A 96 12.07 -16.18 19.72
N TRP A 97 11.90 -16.31 18.40
CA TRP A 97 11.60 -15.18 17.52
C TRP A 97 10.09 -14.87 17.45
N LEU A 98 9.23 -15.72 18.02
CA LEU A 98 7.78 -15.57 17.96
C LEU A 98 7.29 -14.91 19.26
N SER A 99 7.24 -13.57 19.26
CA SER A 99 7.11 -12.76 20.48
C SER A 99 5.69 -12.24 20.75
N GLY A 100 4.70 -12.69 19.98
CA GLY A 100 3.30 -12.35 20.19
C GLY A 100 2.37 -13.06 19.20
N GLU A 101 1.09 -12.71 19.27
CA GLU A 101 0.06 -13.27 18.39
C GLU A 101 -0.85 -12.15 17.88
N ASN A 102 -1.35 -12.33 16.66
CA ASN A 102 -2.43 -11.52 16.10
C ASN A 102 -3.62 -12.44 15.84
N ALA A 103 -4.57 -12.44 16.77
CA ALA A 103 -5.70 -13.37 16.76
C ALA A 103 -6.62 -13.19 15.55
N ALA A 104 -6.74 -11.96 15.02
CA ALA A 104 -7.58 -11.67 13.86
C ALA A 104 -7.12 -12.42 12.60
N TRP A 105 -5.83 -12.73 12.52
CA TRP A 105 -5.20 -13.38 11.36
C TRP A 105 -4.60 -14.76 11.67
N ALA A 106 -4.80 -15.25 12.90
CA ALA A 106 -4.24 -16.50 13.40
C ALA A 106 -2.72 -16.61 13.13
N SER A 107 -1.99 -15.51 13.31
CA SER A 107 -0.56 -15.38 13.02
C SER A 107 0.24 -15.09 14.29
N LYS A 108 1.55 -15.38 14.22
CA LYS A 108 2.53 -15.06 15.25
C LYS A 108 3.30 -13.79 14.86
N VAL A 109 3.48 -12.88 15.80
CA VAL A 109 4.32 -11.67 15.61
C VAL A 109 5.78 -12.06 15.72
N VAL A 110 6.58 -11.70 14.72
CA VAL A 110 8.02 -11.97 14.64
C VAL A 110 8.79 -10.83 15.28
N ASP A 111 9.69 -11.15 16.20
CA ASP A 111 10.64 -10.21 16.79
C ASP A 111 11.68 -9.76 15.76
N GLN A 112 11.56 -8.52 15.33
CA GLN A 112 12.43 -7.93 14.32
C GLN A 112 13.85 -7.66 14.87
N THR A 113 14.05 -7.70 16.18
CA THR A 113 15.37 -7.54 16.81
C THR A 113 16.21 -8.81 16.77
N ALA A 114 15.62 -9.95 16.38
CA ALA A 114 16.34 -11.21 16.25
C ALA A 114 17.45 -11.09 15.18
N PRO A 115 18.74 -11.28 15.54
CA PRO A 115 19.85 -11.00 14.62
C PRO A 115 19.88 -11.92 13.39
N GLY A 116 19.31 -13.12 13.50
CA GLY A 116 19.19 -14.07 12.39
C GLY A 116 18.01 -13.80 11.46
N TRP A 117 17.07 -12.92 11.84
CA TRP A 117 15.83 -12.71 11.09
C TRP A 117 16.05 -12.17 9.67
N PRO A 118 16.88 -11.13 9.43
CA PRO A 118 17.12 -10.62 8.08
C PRO A 118 17.67 -11.69 7.12
N ALA A 119 18.66 -12.47 7.56
CA ALA A 119 19.24 -13.54 6.76
C ALA A 119 18.21 -14.65 6.50
N PHE A 120 17.48 -15.07 7.54
CA PHE A 120 16.42 -16.07 7.42
C PHE A 120 15.34 -15.63 6.42
N PHE A 121 14.84 -14.39 6.53
CA PHE A 121 13.80 -13.89 5.64
C PHE A 121 14.25 -13.91 4.18
N VAL A 122 15.47 -13.45 3.92
CA VAL A 122 16.05 -13.47 2.57
C VAL A 122 16.24 -14.90 2.05
N ASP A 123 16.74 -15.81 2.87
CA ASP A 123 17.08 -17.18 2.46
C ASP A 123 15.89 -18.12 2.33
N LYS A 124 14.93 -18.01 3.26
CA LYS A 124 13.82 -18.95 3.41
C LYS A 124 12.52 -18.43 2.81
N VAL A 125 12.36 -17.11 2.67
CA VAL A 125 11.14 -16.50 2.11
C VAL A 125 11.42 -15.95 0.71
N ILE A 126 12.36 -15.02 0.57
CA ILE A 126 12.57 -14.32 -0.71
C ILE A 126 13.28 -15.18 -1.76
N ALA A 127 14.35 -15.89 -1.39
CA ALA A 127 15.15 -16.64 -2.37
C ALA A 127 14.37 -17.76 -3.08
N PRO A 128 13.50 -18.56 -2.43
CA PRO A 128 12.65 -19.53 -3.12
C PRO A 128 11.69 -18.87 -4.10
N LEU A 129 11.08 -17.74 -3.74
CA LEU A 129 10.17 -16.99 -4.61
C LEU A 129 10.90 -16.37 -5.81
N TRP A 130 12.11 -15.86 -5.60
CA TRP A 130 12.96 -15.38 -6.69
C TRP A 130 13.28 -16.50 -7.70
N LYS A 131 13.60 -17.71 -7.21
CA LYS A 131 13.82 -18.91 -8.07
C LYS A 131 12.56 -19.30 -8.83
N ARG A 132 11.38 -19.11 -8.25
CA ARG A 132 10.08 -19.32 -8.89
C ARG A 132 9.72 -18.27 -9.94
N GLY A 133 10.50 -17.18 -10.07
CA GLY A 133 10.34 -16.20 -11.15
C GLY A 133 9.86 -14.82 -10.70
N TYR A 134 9.44 -14.64 -9.45
CA TYR A 134 9.02 -13.33 -8.95
C TYR A 134 10.18 -12.33 -8.96
N ARG A 135 9.89 -11.08 -9.34
CA ARG A 135 10.85 -9.96 -9.35
C ARG A 135 10.38 -8.75 -8.53
N GLY A 136 9.21 -8.88 -7.91
CA GLY A 136 8.71 -7.93 -6.94
C GLY A 136 8.02 -8.61 -5.77
N PHE A 137 7.98 -7.90 -4.65
CA PHE A 137 7.45 -8.40 -3.38
C PHE A 137 6.59 -7.33 -2.72
N PHE A 138 5.40 -7.73 -2.27
CA PHE A 138 4.57 -6.93 -1.39
C PHE A 138 4.92 -7.29 0.05
N LEU A 139 5.59 -6.37 0.75
CA LEU A 139 6.04 -6.53 2.12
C LEU A 139 4.94 -6.07 3.07
N ASP A 140 4.29 -7.02 3.69
CA ASP A 140 3.17 -6.78 4.59
C ASP A 140 3.58 -6.79 6.06
N THR A 141 2.68 -6.36 6.94
CA THR A 141 2.81 -6.39 8.42
C THR A 141 4.01 -5.58 8.93
N LEU A 142 4.38 -4.50 8.24
CA LEU A 142 5.51 -3.64 8.60
C LEU A 142 5.29 -2.82 9.88
N ASP A 143 4.10 -2.90 10.48
CA ASP A 143 3.68 -2.24 11.72
C ASP A 143 3.28 -3.23 12.83
N SER A 144 3.29 -4.55 12.59
CA SER A 144 2.84 -5.55 13.58
C SER A 144 3.69 -5.59 14.86
N TYR A 145 4.92 -5.07 14.83
CA TYR A 145 5.75 -4.93 16.04
C TYR A 145 5.09 -4.05 17.11
N GLN A 146 4.17 -3.16 16.73
CA GLN A 146 3.39 -2.33 17.66
C GLN A 146 2.55 -3.19 18.63
N LEU A 147 2.19 -4.41 18.24
CA LEU A 147 1.46 -5.36 19.09
C LEU A 147 2.30 -5.83 20.30
N ILE A 148 3.63 -5.85 20.18
CA ILE A 148 4.53 -6.37 21.22
C ILE A 148 5.40 -5.27 21.87
N ALA A 149 5.75 -4.22 21.13
CA ALA A 149 6.62 -3.15 21.60
C ALA A 149 5.86 -2.06 22.36
N LYS A 150 5.99 -2.04 23.69
CA LYS A 150 5.23 -1.12 24.56
C LYS A 150 5.95 0.20 24.88
N THR A 151 7.26 0.26 24.71
CA THR A 151 8.08 1.46 24.95
C THR A 151 8.64 2.01 23.64
N ASP A 152 8.98 3.30 23.62
CA ASP A 152 9.63 3.92 22.45
C ASP A 152 10.96 3.26 22.11
N ALA A 153 11.74 2.88 23.13
CA ALA A 153 12.99 2.17 22.93
C ALA A 153 12.78 0.79 22.27
N ALA A 154 11.74 0.05 22.69
CA ALA A 154 11.40 -1.23 22.06
C ALA A 154 10.92 -1.03 20.62
N ARG A 155 10.08 -0.02 20.35
CA ARG A 155 9.62 0.32 18.99
C ARG A 155 10.78 0.67 18.07
N ALA A 156 11.68 1.55 18.53
CA ALA A 156 12.87 1.94 17.77
C ALA A 156 13.79 0.74 17.44
N ALA A 157 13.92 -0.22 18.37
CA ALA A 157 14.69 -1.44 18.13
C ALA A 157 14.03 -2.34 17.06
N GLN A 158 12.70 -2.52 17.13
CA GLN A 158 11.94 -3.28 16.13
C GLN A 158 12.01 -2.62 14.74
N GLU A 159 11.87 -1.29 14.67
CA GLU A 159 12.02 -0.50 13.44
C GLU A 159 13.41 -0.65 12.83
N ALA A 160 14.46 -0.64 13.65
CA ALA A 160 15.82 -0.91 13.18
C ALA A 160 15.96 -2.33 12.60
N GLY A 161 15.31 -3.31 13.24
CA GLY A 161 15.18 -4.67 12.74
C GLY A 161 14.53 -4.76 11.36
N LEU A 162 13.37 -4.14 11.18
CA LEU A 162 12.66 -4.08 9.89
C LEU A 162 13.52 -3.44 8.79
N VAL A 163 14.20 -2.33 9.11
CA VAL A 163 15.14 -1.68 8.18
C VAL A 163 16.25 -2.64 7.75
N ASN A 164 16.79 -3.45 8.67
CA ASN A 164 17.81 -4.45 8.35
C ASN A 164 17.27 -5.54 7.41
N VAL A 165 16.03 -6.01 7.61
CA VAL A 165 15.39 -6.97 6.70
C VAL A 165 15.27 -6.38 5.29
N ILE A 166 14.69 -5.19 5.16
CA ILE A 166 14.48 -4.52 3.87
C ILE A 166 15.82 -4.31 3.14
N ARG A 167 16.85 -3.84 3.86
CA ARG A 167 18.20 -3.67 3.30
C ARG A 167 18.84 -5.00 2.91
N ALA A 168 18.64 -6.07 3.66
CA ALA A 168 19.14 -7.39 3.31
C ALA A 168 18.51 -7.94 2.02
N ILE A 169 17.21 -7.72 1.81
CA ILE A 169 16.51 -8.06 0.56
C ILE A 169 17.16 -7.33 -0.61
N LYS A 170 17.32 -6.00 -0.49
CA LYS A 170 17.88 -5.16 -1.56
C LYS A 170 19.37 -5.43 -1.80
N ALA A 171 20.14 -5.77 -0.76
CA ALA A 171 21.54 -6.14 -0.92
C ALA A 171 21.71 -7.39 -1.78
N ARG A 172 20.86 -8.42 -1.57
CA ARG A 172 20.92 -9.65 -2.37
C ARG A 172 20.21 -9.53 -3.72
N TYR A 173 19.12 -8.79 -3.78
CA TYR A 173 18.29 -8.61 -4.96
C TYR A 173 18.10 -7.12 -5.26
N PRO A 174 19.15 -6.41 -5.74
CA PRO A 174 19.10 -4.95 -5.92
C PRO A 174 18.04 -4.48 -6.90
N LYS A 175 17.66 -5.34 -7.86
CA LYS A 175 16.60 -5.07 -8.85
C LYS A 175 15.20 -5.45 -8.39
N ALA A 176 15.03 -6.07 -7.22
CA ALA A 176 13.71 -6.39 -6.70
C ALA A 176 12.92 -5.09 -6.45
N LYS A 177 11.67 -5.04 -6.95
CA LYS A 177 10.71 -3.98 -6.63
C LYS A 177 9.97 -4.34 -5.36
N LEU A 178 9.85 -3.42 -4.41
CA LEU A 178 9.22 -3.68 -3.12
C LEU A 178 8.02 -2.75 -2.94
N ILE A 179 6.83 -3.32 -2.73
CA ILE A 179 5.67 -2.56 -2.26
C ILE A 179 5.64 -2.67 -0.75
N PHE A 180 5.60 -1.56 -0.04
CA PHE A 180 5.50 -1.57 1.43
C PHE A 180 4.04 -1.38 1.82
N ASN A 181 3.45 -2.32 2.55
CA ASN A 181 2.17 -2.06 3.21
C ASN A 181 2.43 -1.28 4.49
N ARG A 182 2.02 -0.01 4.51
CA ARG A 182 2.32 0.96 5.58
C ARG A 182 3.83 1.09 5.82
N GLY A 183 4.31 0.77 7.02
CA GLY A 183 5.70 0.94 7.43
C GLY A 183 6.13 2.40 7.49
N PHE A 184 5.22 3.31 7.85
CA PHE A 184 5.46 4.75 7.79
C PHE A 184 6.65 5.19 8.66
N GLU A 185 6.84 4.52 9.80
CA GLU A 185 7.90 4.76 10.78
C GLU A 185 9.30 4.45 10.23
N VAL A 186 9.41 3.48 9.31
CA VAL A 186 10.69 3.08 8.72
C VAL A 186 11.02 3.81 7.42
N LEU A 187 10.03 4.40 6.74
CA LEU A 187 10.24 5.14 5.48
C LEU A 187 11.36 6.20 5.53
N PRO A 188 11.57 6.98 6.61
CA PRO A 188 12.69 7.92 6.68
C PRO A 188 14.06 7.28 6.40
N LYS A 189 14.22 5.97 6.63
CA LYS A 189 15.48 5.21 6.47
C LYS A 189 15.56 4.34 5.21
N VAL A 190 14.42 4.04 4.58
CA VAL A 190 14.32 3.03 3.48
C VAL A 190 13.35 3.40 2.35
N HIS A 191 12.83 4.63 2.28
CA HIS A 191 11.91 5.04 1.20
C HIS A 191 12.52 4.90 -0.20
N ASP A 192 13.83 5.10 -0.34
CA ASP A 192 14.59 4.93 -1.58
C ASP A 192 14.62 3.48 -2.08
N LEU A 193 14.25 2.52 -1.23
CA LEU A 193 14.15 1.10 -1.53
C LEU A 193 12.74 0.67 -1.93
N ALA A 194 11.73 1.52 -1.72
CA ALA A 194 10.34 1.27 -2.04
C ALA A 194 10.02 1.58 -3.51
N TYR A 195 9.15 0.76 -4.10
CA TYR A 195 8.58 0.97 -5.42
C TYR A 195 7.22 1.67 -5.34
N VAL A 196 6.38 1.26 -4.38
CA VAL A 196 5.07 1.83 -4.05
C VAL A 196 4.88 1.70 -2.54
N VAL A 197 4.17 2.63 -1.91
CA VAL A 197 3.67 2.46 -0.54
C VAL A 197 2.16 2.20 -0.61
N ALA A 198 1.71 1.11 -0.02
CA ALA A 198 0.30 0.76 0.11
C ALA A 198 -0.22 1.05 1.51
N PHE A 199 -1.53 1.19 1.66
CA PHE A 199 -2.20 1.13 2.96
C PHE A 199 -3.64 0.63 2.83
N GLU A 200 -4.13 0.04 3.91
CA GLU A 200 -5.52 -0.42 4.11
C GLU A 200 -6.11 0.31 5.32
N SER A 201 -7.17 1.12 5.20
CA SER A 201 -7.94 1.53 4.00
C SER A 201 -8.28 3.02 4.10
N LEU A 202 -8.70 3.66 3.00
CA LEU A 202 -9.02 5.10 2.99
C LEU A 202 -10.49 5.39 3.29
N TYR A 203 -11.46 4.70 2.68
CA TYR A 203 -12.89 4.99 2.84
C TYR A 203 -13.69 3.77 3.30
N ARG A 204 -13.40 2.60 2.75
CA ARG A 204 -14.09 1.33 2.99
C ARG A 204 -13.12 0.30 3.53
N GLY A 205 -13.33 -0.10 4.78
CA GLY A 205 -12.46 -1.03 5.50
C GLY A 205 -13.03 -2.44 5.59
N TRP A 206 -12.18 -3.35 6.06
CA TRP A 206 -12.52 -4.72 6.42
C TRP A 206 -12.10 -5.01 7.86
N ASP A 207 -13.06 -5.35 8.71
CA ASP A 207 -12.79 -5.84 10.07
C ASP A 207 -12.67 -7.36 10.01
N ALA A 208 -11.43 -7.86 9.92
CA ALA A 208 -11.14 -9.29 9.81
C ALA A 208 -11.63 -10.10 11.03
N GLY A 209 -11.55 -9.51 12.23
CA GLY A 209 -11.98 -10.17 13.46
C GLY A 209 -13.49 -10.36 13.55
N LYS A 210 -14.27 -9.45 12.95
CA LYS A 210 -15.75 -9.54 12.89
C LYS A 210 -16.29 -9.95 11.53
N GLN A 211 -15.40 -10.18 10.56
CA GLN A 211 -15.72 -10.49 9.16
C GLN A 211 -16.79 -9.56 8.57
N ARG A 212 -16.59 -8.25 8.70
CA ARG A 212 -17.55 -7.26 8.20
C ARG A 212 -16.88 -6.08 7.51
N TYR A 213 -17.57 -5.56 6.51
CA TYR A 213 -17.21 -4.31 5.86
C TYR A 213 -17.55 -3.12 6.77
N THR A 214 -16.67 -2.12 6.79
CA THR A 214 -16.79 -0.93 7.64
C THR A 214 -16.52 0.33 6.85
N GLU A 215 -16.90 1.47 7.42
CA GLU A 215 -16.39 2.76 6.97
C GLU A 215 -15.16 3.13 7.79
N VAL A 216 -14.17 3.71 7.13
CA VAL A 216 -12.97 4.24 7.80
C VAL A 216 -13.35 5.53 8.52
N PRO A 217 -13.16 5.63 9.85
CA PRO A 217 -13.46 6.83 10.62
C PRO A 217 -12.74 8.07 10.09
N GLN A 218 -13.38 9.24 10.16
CA GLN A 218 -12.80 10.49 9.64
C GLN A 218 -11.41 10.78 10.23
N ALA A 219 -11.22 10.59 11.54
CA ALA A 219 -9.94 10.83 12.20
C ALA A 219 -8.81 9.95 11.63
N ASP A 220 -9.12 8.69 11.32
CA ASP A 220 -8.15 7.75 10.73
C ASP A 220 -7.81 8.17 9.29
N ARG A 221 -8.81 8.65 8.53
CA ARG A 221 -8.59 9.22 7.19
C ARG A 221 -7.68 10.44 7.23
N ASP A 222 -7.95 11.36 8.14
CA ASP A 222 -7.16 12.59 8.29
C ASP A 222 -5.71 12.26 8.66
N TRP A 223 -5.51 11.31 9.57
CA TRP A 223 -4.18 10.83 9.94
C TRP A 223 -3.46 10.16 8.75
N LEU A 224 -4.14 9.28 8.00
CA LEU A 224 -3.58 8.63 6.82
C LEU A 224 -3.18 9.66 5.76
N LEU A 225 -4.01 10.66 5.50
CA LEU A 225 -3.74 11.69 4.49
C LEU A 225 -2.50 12.54 4.83
N ILE A 226 -2.15 12.70 6.10
CA ILE A 226 -0.88 13.33 6.52
C ILE A 226 0.32 12.44 6.14
N GLN A 227 0.22 11.12 6.33
CA GLN A 227 1.28 10.19 5.89
C GLN A 227 1.41 10.19 4.37
N VAL A 228 0.28 10.15 3.65
CA VAL A 228 0.21 10.23 2.20
C VAL A 228 0.90 11.49 1.66
N ALA A 229 0.60 12.65 2.25
CA ALA A 229 1.24 13.91 1.87
C ALA A 229 2.77 13.81 2.02
N THR A 230 3.25 13.29 3.15
CA THR A 230 4.69 13.04 3.37
C THR A 230 5.29 12.14 2.28
N ILE A 231 4.63 11.01 1.96
CA ILE A 231 5.12 10.05 0.97
C ILE A 231 5.20 10.67 -0.43
N ARG A 232 4.15 11.39 -0.84
CA ARG A 232 4.07 11.98 -2.18
C ARG A 232 4.97 13.19 -2.35
N GLU A 233 5.04 14.06 -1.34
CA GLU A 233 5.76 15.34 -1.44
C GLU A 233 7.24 15.20 -1.12
N LYS A 234 7.58 14.42 -0.09
CA LYS A 234 8.98 14.26 0.37
C LYS A 234 9.68 13.10 -0.34
N TYR A 235 9.03 11.94 -0.39
CA TYR A 235 9.66 10.73 -0.95
C TYR A 235 9.37 10.52 -2.43
N ARG A 236 8.42 11.27 -3.01
CA ARG A 236 8.03 11.19 -4.43
C ARG A 236 7.63 9.77 -4.87
N LEU A 237 7.03 9.01 -3.95
CA LEU A 237 6.56 7.65 -4.20
C LEU A 237 5.07 7.63 -4.54
N PRO A 238 4.62 6.74 -5.44
CA PRO A 238 3.21 6.45 -5.60
C PRO A 238 2.62 5.82 -4.34
N VAL A 239 1.34 6.10 -4.09
CA VAL A 239 0.60 5.55 -2.97
C VAL A 239 -0.62 4.77 -3.46
N LEU A 240 -0.70 3.50 -3.06
CA LEU A 240 -1.81 2.60 -3.31
C LEU A 240 -2.75 2.58 -2.09
N ALA A 241 -4.02 2.91 -2.28
CA ALA A 241 -5.06 2.71 -1.27
C ALA A 241 -5.86 1.46 -1.60
N ILE A 242 -5.88 0.51 -0.67
CA ILE A 242 -6.59 -0.76 -0.78
C ILE A 242 -7.84 -0.68 0.09
N ASP A 243 -9.00 -0.73 -0.55
CA ASP A 243 -10.31 -0.57 0.09
C ASP A 243 -11.21 -1.78 -0.18
N TYR A 244 -12.20 -1.99 0.69
CA TYR A 244 -12.98 -3.22 0.74
C TYR A 244 -14.47 -3.00 0.53
N CYS A 245 -15.02 -3.58 -0.53
CA CYS A 245 -16.45 -3.55 -0.82
C CYS A 245 -17.03 -4.97 -0.87
N PRO A 246 -18.28 -5.17 -0.42
CA PRO A 246 -18.98 -6.44 -0.61
C PRO A 246 -19.09 -6.78 -2.11
N PRO A 247 -18.84 -8.03 -2.53
CA PRO A 247 -18.99 -8.45 -3.94
C PRO A 247 -20.38 -8.25 -4.52
N ALA A 248 -21.42 -8.22 -3.67
CA ALA A 248 -22.81 -8.04 -4.09
C ALA A 248 -23.21 -6.57 -4.28
N ASP A 249 -22.31 -5.62 -3.96
CA ASP A 249 -22.55 -4.18 -4.10
C ASP A 249 -21.77 -3.63 -5.31
N ASP A 250 -22.37 -3.78 -6.49
CA ASP A 250 -21.77 -3.39 -7.78
C ASP A 250 -21.43 -1.89 -7.87
N ALA A 251 -22.08 -1.05 -7.05
CA ALA A 251 -21.86 0.39 -7.03
C ALA A 251 -20.69 0.80 -6.10
N CYS A 252 -20.47 0.06 -5.00
CA CYS A 252 -19.48 0.40 -3.99
C CYS A 252 -18.05 0.46 -4.56
N GLY A 253 -17.66 -0.54 -5.36
CA GLY A 253 -16.31 -0.64 -5.92
C GLY A 253 -15.93 0.56 -6.78
N PRO A 254 -16.64 0.82 -7.89
CA PRO A 254 -16.37 1.96 -8.77
C PRO A 254 -16.46 3.32 -8.07
N ALA A 255 -17.47 3.52 -7.21
CA ALA A 255 -17.63 4.78 -6.48
C ALA A 255 -16.46 5.04 -5.51
N THR A 256 -15.98 4.00 -4.82
CA THR A 256 -14.84 4.11 -3.91
C THR A 256 -13.54 4.34 -4.67
N ALA A 257 -13.32 3.63 -5.78
CA ALA A 257 -12.14 3.80 -6.62
C ALA A 257 -12.05 5.22 -7.21
N ALA A 258 -13.19 5.79 -7.63
CA ALA A 258 -13.25 7.17 -8.11
C ALA A 258 -12.83 8.18 -7.03
N ARG A 259 -13.36 8.04 -5.81
CA ARG A 259 -13.01 8.92 -4.67
C ARG A 259 -11.53 8.84 -4.29
N ILE A 260 -10.94 7.65 -4.32
CA ILE A 260 -9.50 7.46 -4.07
C ILE A 260 -8.68 8.14 -5.18
N SER A 261 -9.12 8.01 -6.44
CA SER A 261 -8.46 8.67 -7.58
C SER A 261 -8.54 10.19 -7.49
N GLU A 262 -9.67 10.75 -7.05
CA GLU A 262 -9.85 12.18 -6.79
C GLU A 262 -8.90 12.71 -5.71
N ALA A 263 -8.53 11.87 -4.72
CA ALA A 263 -7.50 12.17 -3.73
C ALA A 263 -6.06 12.07 -4.30
N GLY A 264 -5.90 11.72 -5.58
CA GLY A 264 -4.62 11.59 -6.27
C GLY A 264 -3.82 10.35 -5.86
N LEU A 265 -4.51 9.27 -5.48
CA LEU A 265 -3.94 7.98 -5.11
C LEU A 265 -4.28 6.92 -6.15
N VAL A 266 -3.53 5.81 -6.15
CA VAL A 266 -3.85 4.63 -6.95
C VAL A 266 -4.91 3.82 -6.21
N PRO A 267 -6.12 3.62 -6.76
CA PRO A 267 -7.11 2.76 -6.12
C PRO A 267 -6.90 1.28 -6.43
N TYR A 268 -7.19 0.45 -5.43
CA TYR A 268 -7.61 -0.93 -5.66
C TYR A 268 -8.74 -1.28 -4.67
N VAL A 269 -9.93 -1.55 -5.18
CA VAL A 269 -11.12 -1.84 -4.36
C VAL A 269 -11.61 -3.24 -4.64
N THR A 270 -11.68 -4.08 -3.61
CA THR A 270 -11.89 -5.54 -3.74
C THR A 270 -12.68 -6.11 -2.56
N ASP A 271 -12.92 -7.42 -2.52
CA ASP A 271 -13.54 -8.07 -1.35
C ASP A 271 -12.56 -8.27 -0.18
N GLY A 272 -13.09 -8.44 1.03
CA GLY A 272 -12.28 -8.60 2.25
C GLY A 272 -11.39 -9.85 2.29
N GLY A 273 -11.63 -10.83 1.42
CA GLY A 273 -10.77 -12.01 1.26
C GLY A 273 -9.72 -11.88 0.15
N LEU A 274 -9.71 -10.76 -0.60
CA LEU A 274 -8.85 -10.57 -1.78
C LEU A 274 -8.99 -11.73 -2.79
N ALA A 275 -10.19 -12.30 -2.90
CA ALA A 275 -10.45 -13.51 -3.68
C ALA A 275 -11.24 -13.22 -4.97
N THR A 276 -11.58 -11.96 -5.21
CA THR A 276 -12.19 -11.44 -6.43
C THR A 276 -11.25 -10.44 -7.09
N VAL A 277 -11.38 -10.25 -8.42
CA VAL A 277 -10.63 -9.21 -9.11
C VAL A 277 -11.31 -7.88 -8.84
N GLY A 278 -10.61 -7.00 -8.12
CA GLY A 278 -11.11 -5.69 -7.74
C GLY A 278 -11.11 -4.67 -8.88
N VAL A 279 -11.55 -3.46 -8.54
CA VAL A 279 -11.55 -2.29 -9.41
C VAL A 279 -10.33 -1.42 -9.09
N GLY A 280 -9.49 -1.15 -10.08
CA GLY A 280 -8.42 -0.14 -10.03
C GLY A 280 -8.39 0.68 -11.32
N PRO A 281 -7.42 1.61 -11.49
CA PRO A 281 -7.30 2.29 -12.77
C PRO A 281 -6.85 1.22 -13.78
N ALA A 282 -7.71 0.88 -14.74
CA ALA A 282 -7.30 -0.01 -15.83
C ALA A 282 -6.09 0.62 -16.53
N SER A 283 -5.05 -0.16 -16.81
CA SER A 283 -3.96 0.33 -17.65
C SER A 283 -4.57 0.81 -18.97
N PRO A 284 -4.25 2.02 -19.47
CA PRO A 284 -4.71 2.43 -20.78
C PRO A 284 -4.24 1.36 -21.77
N SER A 285 -5.18 0.78 -22.51
CA SER A 285 -4.88 -0.19 -23.56
C SER A 285 -3.99 0.49 -24.60
N ASP A 286 -2.76 -0.04 -24.78
CA ASP A 286 -1.85 0.34 -25.87
C ASP A 286 -2.49 0.17 -27.25
#